data_AF-A0A7J9VQB3-F1
#
_entry.id   AF-A0A7J9VQB3-F1
#
_cell.length_a   1.000
_cell.length_b   1.000
_cell.length_c   1.000
_cell.angle_alpha   90.00
_cell.angle_beta   90.00
_cell.angle_gamma   90.00
#
_symmetry.space_group_name_H-M   'P 1'
#
loop_
_entity.id
_entity.type
_entity.pdbx_description
1 polymer ?
#
loop_
_entity_poly.entity_id
_entity_poly.type
_entity_poly.pdbx_seq_one_letter_code
_entity_poly.pdbx_strand_id
1 'polypeptide(L)' 'MADQELPTDWWTTEDVATYLGVTPSTIRAYVTRNQMPDPDRRMGRLRLWRPRTIERWHQQRPRAGQSEE' A
#
# COMPACT_ATOMS: atom_id res chain seq x y z
N MET A 1 -7.59 -24.33 1.44
CA MET A 1 -6.41 -23.50 1.74
C MET A 1 -6.94 -22.23 2.35
N ALA A 2 -6.45 -21.92 3.56
CA ALA A 2 -7.12 -21.08 4.54
C ALA A 2 -7.50 -19.70 4.02
N ASP A 3 -8.70 -19.27 4.43
CA ASP A 3 -9.14 -17.89 4.56
C ASP A 3 -7.99 -17.05 5.14
N GLN A 4 -7.25 -16.34 4.29
CA GLN A 4 -6.15 -15.50 4.71
C GLN A 4 -6.73 -14.19 5.21
N GLU A 5 -7.09 -14.17 6.50
CA GLU A 5 -7.24 -12.91 7.23
C GLU A 5 -5.92 -12.14 7.08
N LEU A 6 -5.99 -11.02 6.36
CA LEU A 6 -4.83 -10.19 6.02
C LEU A 6 -4.01 -9.90 7.30
N PRO A 7 -2.69 -10.18 7.32
CA PRO A 7 -1.87 -10.00 8.50
C PRO A 7 -1.92 -8.54 8.99
N THR A 8 -2.46 -8.31 10.18
CA THR A 8 -2.61 -6.94 10.75
C THR A 8 -1.28 -6.33 11.18
N ASP A 9 -0.17 -7.08 11.13
CA ASP A 9 1.16 -6.59 11.53
C ASP A 9 1.98 -6.07 10.34
N TRP A 10 1.96 -6.79 9.20
CA TRP A 10 2.73 -6.44 7.99
C TRP A 10 2.01 -6.84 6.71
N TRP A 11 1.75 -5.87 5.85
CA TRP A 11 1.25 -6.05 4.50
C TRP A 11 2.39 -6.08 3.48
N THR A 12 2.37 -7.09 2.62
CA THR A 12 3.19 -7.13 1.43
C THR A 12 2.54 -6.34 0.29
N THR A 13 3.26 -6.17 -0.82
CA THR A 13 2.72 -5.60 -2.06
C THR A 13 1.39 -6.23 -2.50
N GLU A 14 1.17 -7.51 -2.18
CA GLU A 14 -0.01 -8.29 -2.55
C GLU A 14 -1.17 -8.06 -1.58
N ASP A 15 -0.89 -7.98 -0.28
CA ASP A 15 -1.89 -7.63 0.75
C ASP A 15 -2.40 -6.20 0.57
N VAL A 16 -1.46 -5.25 0.36
CA VAL A 16 -1.84 -3.85 0.11
C VAL A 16 -2.66 -3.74 -1.18
N ALA A 17 -2.28 -4.50 -2.22
CA ALA A 17 -3.03 -4.57 -3.47
C ALA A 17 -4.46 -5.10 -3.25
N THR A 18 -4.60 -6.20 -2.52
CA THR A 18 -5.89 -6.79 -2.15
C THR A 18 -6.75 -5.80 -1.36
N TYR A 19 -6.18 -5.13 -0.36
CA TYR A 19 -6.90 -4.14 0.45
C TYR A 19 -7.36 -2.92 -0.37
N LEU A 20 -6.51 -2.41 -1.27
CA LEU A 20 -6.89 -1.32 -2.17
C LEU A 20 -7.79 -1.78 -3.34
N GLY A 21 -7.95 -3.08 -3.56
CA GLY A 21 -8.62 -3.64 -4.74
C GLY A 21 -7.87 -3.41 -6.06
N VAL A 22 -6.55 -3.25 -6.01
CA VAL A 22 -5.69 -3.03 -7.19
C VAL A 22 -4.72 -4.18 -7.40
N THR A 23 -4.02 -4.20 -8.52
CA THR A 23 -3.00 -5.22 -8.83
C THR A 23 -1.65 -4.89 -8.15
N PRO A 24 -0.87 -5.88 -7.69
CA PRO A 24 0.47 -5.65 -7.11
C PRO A 24 1.45 -4.96 -8.09
N SER A 25 1.24 -5.12 -9.40
CA SER A 25 1.98 -4.38 -10.44
C SER A 25 1.72 -2.86 -10.37
N THR A 26 0.46 -2.47 -10.13
CA THR A 26 0.07 -1.06 -9.94
C THR A 26 0.68 -0.50 -8.66
N ILE A 27 0.71 -1.29 -7.59
CA ILE A 27 1.42 -0.93 -6.35
C ILE A 27 2.91 -0.70 -6.62
N ARG A 28 3.60 -1.60 -7.32
CA ARG A 28 5.02 -1.39 -7.73
C ARG A 28 5.21 -0.10 -8.54
N ALA A 29 4.29 0.21 -9.44
CA ALA A 29 4.33 1.46 -10.20
C ALA A 29 4.16 2.69 -9.29
N TYR A 30 3.22 2.67 -8.33
CA TYR A 30 3.05 3.76 -7.36
C TYR A 30 4.26 3.96 -6.47
N VAL A 31 4.87 2.87 -6.00
CA VAL A 31 6.09 2.92 -5.20
C VAL A 31 7.25 3.53 -5.99
N THR A 32 7.37 3.17 -7.28
CA THR A 32 8.41 3.72 -8.17
C THR A 32 8.15 5.20 -8.43
N ARG A 33 6.89 5.61 -8.55
CA ARG A 33 6.45 6.99 -8.72
C ARG A 33 6.45 7.81 -7.41
N ASN A 34 6.92 7.25 -6.29
CA ASN A 34 6.88 7.88 -4.97
C ASN A 34 5.46 8.32 -4.53
N GLN A 35 4.42 7.73 -5.12
CA GLN A 35 3.01 8.01 -4.80
C GLN A 35 2.50 7.16 -3.63
N MET A 36 3.32 6.20 -3.19
CA MET A 36 3.03 5.31 -2.08
C MET A 36 3.90 5.65 -0.87
N PRO A 37 3.45 5.32 0.34
CA PRO A 37 4.22 5.57 1.55
C PRO A 37 5.50 4.74 1.57
N ASP A 38 6.54 5.27 2.21
CA ASP A 38 7.81 4.58 2.35
C ASP A 38 7.60 3.25 3.10
N PRO A 39 8.16 2.14 2.61
CA PRO A 39 8.03 0.85 3.27
C PRO A 39 8.71 0.88 4.64
N ASP A 40 7.92 0.73 5.70
CA ASP A 40 8.37 0.68 7.09
C ASP A 40 9.46 -0.39 7.28
N ARG A 41 9.40 -1.48 6.51
CA ARG A 41 10.46 -2.49 6.46
C ARG A 41 10.81 -2.88 5.03
N ARG A 42 12.09 -2.76 4.67
CA ARG A 42 12.65 -3.37 3.46
C ARG A 42 13.35 -4.68 3.83
N MET A 43 12.75 -5.81 3.44
CA MET A 43 13.36 -7.14 3.54
C MET A 43 14.00 -7.48 2.17
N GLY A 44 15.21 -6.98 1.94
CA GLY A 44 15.91 -7.14 0.65
C GLY A 44 15.17 -6.44 -0.50
N ARG A 45 14.58 -7.22 -1.42
CA ARG A 45 13.72 -6.73 -2.52
C ARG A 45 12.25 -6.60 -2.16
N LEU A 46 11.83 -7.26 -1.08
CA LEU A 46 10.45 -7.19 -0.60
C LEU A 46 10.29 -5.93 0.24
N ARG A 47 9.24 -5.18 -0.08
CA ARG A 47 8.82 -3.98 0.64
C ARG A 47 7.61 -4.38 1.47
N LEU A 48 7.71 -4.17 2.77
CA LEU A 48 6.67 -4.47 3.75
C LEU A 48 6.16 -3.14 4.30
N TRP A 49 4.85 -3.02 4.32
CA TRP A 49 4.14 -1.89 4.88
C TRP A 49 3.38 -2.34 6.12
N ARG A 50 3.16 -1.45 7.07
CA ARG A 50 2.20 -1.71 8.13
C ARG A 50 0.81 -1.31 7.65
N PRO A 51 -0.26 -2.07 7.96
CA PRO A 51 -1.63 -1.65 7.65
C PRO A 51 -1.90 -0.25 8.18
N ARG A 52 -1.47 0.08 9.40
CA ARG A 52 -1.65 1.42 9.98
C ARG A 52 -1.00 2.53 9.14
N THR A 53 0.11 2.26 8.46
CA THR A 53 0.76 3.23 7.55
C THR A 53 -0.03 3.38 6.26
N ILE A 54 -0.55 2.27 5.71
CA ILE A 54 -1.40 2.29 4.51
C ILE A 54 -2.74 2.96 4.78
N GLU A 55 -3.39 2.63 5.89
CA GLU A 55 -4.61 3.27 6.36
C GLU A 55 -4.40 4.76 6.58
N ARG A 56 -3.34 5.15 7.29
CA ARG A 56 -2.99 6.57 7.45
C ARG A 56 -2.72 7.25 6.12
N TRP A 57 -2.00 6.62 5.20
CA TRP A 57 -1.77 7.17 3.87
C TRP A 57 -3.08 7.28 3.07
N HIS A 58 -3.97 6.30 3.17
CA HIS A 58 -5.27 6.31 2.51
C HIS A 58 -6.16 7.44 3.05
N GLN A 59 -6.16 7.63 4.37
CA GLN A 59 -6.86 8.73 5.05
C GLN A 59 -6.21 10.10 4.79
N GLN A 60 -4.87 10.16 4.73
CA GLN A 60 -4.08 11.35 4.40
C GLN A 60 -3.95 11.60 2.90
N ARG A 61 -4.63 10.85 2.04
CA ARG A 61 -4.83 11.25 0.65
C ARG A 61 -6.08 12.14 0.63
N PRO A 62 -5.96 13.48 0.82
CA PRO A 62 -6.93 14.36 0.18
C PRO A 62 -6.79 14.04 -1.31
N ARG A 63 -7.91 13.75 -1.95
CA ARG A 63 -8.02 13.36 -3.35
C ARG A 63 -7.06 14.21 -4.18
N ALA A 64 -5.95 13.61 -4.63
CA ALA A 64 -5.02 14.22 -5.58
C ALA A 64 -5.74 14.27 -6.94
N GLY A 65 -6.70 15.19 -7.00
CA GLY A 65 -7.76 15.29 -8.00
C GLY A 65 -8.87 16.31 -7.62
N GLN A 66 -8.78 17.02 -6.51
CA GLN A 66 -9.45 18.32 -6.36
C GLN A 66 -8.40 19.40 -6.66
N SER A 67 -8.13 19.55 -7.95
CA SER A 67 -7.72 20.84 -8.50
C SER A 67 -9.00 21.68 -8.60
N GLU A 68 -9.06 22.79 -7.85
CA GLU A 68 -9.43 24.12 -8.38
C GLU A 68 -8.65 24.33 -9.70
N GLU A 69 -9.14 24.83 -10.84
CA GLU A 69 -10.28 25.67 -11.27
C GLU A 69 -10.65 25.31 -12.72
#